data_AF-A0A349YH55-F1
#
_entry.id   AF-A0A349YH55-F1
#
_cell.length_a   1.000
_cell.length_b   1.000
_cell.length_c   1.000
_cell.angle_alpha   90.00
_cell.angle_beta   90.00
_cell.angle_gamma   90.00
#
_symmetry.space_group_name_H-M   'P 1'
#
loop_
_entity.id
_entity.type
_entity.pdbx_description
1 polymer ?
#
loop_
_entity_poly.entity_id
_entity_poly.type
_entity_poly.pdbx_seq_one_letter_code
_entity_poly.pdbx_strand_id
1 'polypeptide(L)'
;MTERQKNLIEKNLKAFVHNFGSIRIEKEDYGRGFYVFWPAESDSYIQYCYSIEYLDGWLYGCVQGKLRMKFTEKRECELYG
;
A
#
# COMPACT_ATOMS: atom_id res chain seq x y z
N MET A 1 14.49 -5.56 -4.71
CA MET A 1 13.64 -6.43 -3.84
C MET A 1 13.78 -7.89 -4.29
N THR A 2 13.88 -8.85 -3.37
CA THR A 2 13.99 -10.29 -3.73
C THR A 2 12.62 -10.90 -4.04
N GLU A 3 12.59 -12.07 -4.68
CA GLU A 3 11.35 -12.76 -5.03
C GLU A 3 10.55 -13.22 -3.80
N ARG A 4 11.25 -13.70 -2.76
CA ARG A 4 10.63 -14.00 -1.46
C ARG A 4 9.93 -12.78 -0.85
N GLN A 5 10.54 -11.60 -0.95
CA GLN A 5 9.93 -10.36 -0.45
C GLN A 5 8.70 -9.96 -1.27
N LYS A 6 8.76 -10.11 -2.60
CA LYS A 6 7.59 -9.87 -3.48
C LYS A 6 6.41 -10.75 -3.07
N ASN A 7 6.65 -12.05 -2.86
CA ASN A 7 5.60 -13.00 -2.51
C ASN A 7 4.96 -12.70 -1.14
N LEU A 8 5.74 -12.21 -0.17
CA LEU A 8 5.23 -11.82 1.14
C LEU A 8 4.18 -10.70 1.05
N ILE A 9 4.46 -9.67 0.25
CA ILE A 9 3.57 -8.49 0.13
C ILE A 9 2.54 -8.61 -0.99
N GLU A 10 2.61 -9.65 -1.83
CA GLU A 10 1.88 -9.74 -3.10
C GLU A 10 0.38 -9.50 -2.94
N LYS A 11 -0.23 -10.13 -1.93
CA LYS A 11 -1.68 -10.05 -1.69
C LYS A 11 -2.10 -8.62 -1.35
N ASN A 12 -1.42 -7.98 -0.40
CA ASN A 12 -1.75 -6.61 0.03
C ASN A 12 -1.37 -5.59 -1.04
N LEU A 13 -0.28 -5.80 -1.79
CA LEU A 13 0.13 -4.98 -2.91
C LEU A 13 -0.91 -5.01 -4.05
N LYS A 14 -1.39 -6.19 -4.44
CA LYS A 14 -2.46 -6.33 -5.45
C LYS A 14 -3.74 -5.61 -5.01
N ALA A 15 -4.14 -5.77 -3.74
CA ALA A 15 -5.30 -5.10 -3.19
C ALA A 15 -5.12 -3.58 -3.14
N PHE A 16 -3.93 -3.09 -2.82
CA PHE A 16 -3.60 -1.68 -2.86
C PHE A 16 -3.73 -1.14 -4.29
N VAL A 17 -3.06 -1.78 -5.26
CA VAL A 17 -3.09 -1.35 -6.67
C VAL A 17 -4.51 -1.33 -7.23
N HIS A 18 -5.33 -2.32 -6.88
CA HIS A 18 -6.73 -2.34 -7.28
C HIS A 18 -7.55 -1.17 -6.73
N ASN A 19 -7.28 -0.73 -5.49
CA ASN A 19 -8.07 0.34 -4.85
C ASN A 19 -7.53 1.75 -5.09
N PHE A 20 -6.22 1.90 -5.28
CA PHE A 20 -5.53 3.20 -5.30
C PHE A 20 -4.68 3.42 -6.55
N GLY A 21 -4.52 2.43 -7.42
CA GLY A 21 -3.66 2.52 -8.61
C GLY A 21 -2.20 2.17 -8.34
N SER A 22 -1.37 2.34 -9.36
CA SER A 22 0.02 1.88 -9.39
C SER A 22 0.91 2.55 -8.35
N ILE A 23 1.81 1.76 -7.77
CA ILE A 23 2.79 2.15 -6.76
C ILE A 23 4.18 1.70 -7.20
N ARG A 24 5.22 2.50 -6.94
CA ARG A 24 6.62 2.12 -7.16
C ARG A 24 7.27 1.88 -5.80
N ILE A 25 7.96 0.75 -5.67
CA ILE A 25 8.65 0.36 -4.44
C ILE A 25 10.10 0.10 -4.76
N GLU A 26 10.98 0.90 -4.18
CA GLU A 26 12.42 0.83 -4.40
C GLU A 26 13.10 0.31 -3.15
N LYS A 27 14.00 -0.66 -3.32
CA LYS A 27 14.79 -1.17 -2.20
C LYS A 27 15.95 -0.20 -1.99
N GLU A 28 16.19 0.16 -0.73
CA GLU A 28 17.35 0.95 -0.34
C GLU A 28 18.67 0.23 -0.68
N ASP A 29 19.66 0.99 -1.16
CA ASP A 29 20.93 0.44 -1.66
C ASP A 29 21.79 -0.21 -0.57
N TYR A 30 21.91 0.45 0.59
CA TYR A 30 22.84 0.05 1.66
C TYR A 30 22.17 -0.48 2.92
N GLY A 31 20.84 -0.48 2.97
CA GLY A 31 20.07 -0.91 4.13
C GLY A 31 19.07 -2.01 3.83
N ARG A 32 18.06 -2.09 4.70
CA ARG A 32 16.99 -3.10 4.62
C ARG A 32 15.64 -2.47 4.29
N GLY A 33 15.62 -1.16 4.07
CA GLY A 33 14.41 -0.42 3.86
C GLY A 33 13.89 -0.42 2.43
N PHE A 34 12.71 0.15 2.30
CA PHE A 34 11.98 0.32 1.05
C PHE A 34 11.39 1.73 0.99
N TYR A 35 11.64 2.42 -0.11
CA TYR A 35 10.99 3.68 -0.43
C TYR A 35 9.74 3.40 -1.26
N VAL A 36 8.62 3.97 -0.83
CA VAL A 36 7.31 3.77 -1.45
C VAL A 36 6.86 5.08 -2.10
N PHE A 37 6.62 5.02 -3.40
CA PHE A 37 6.20 6.14 -4.24
C PHE A 37 4.79 5.90 -4.76
N TRP A 38 3.89 6.84 -4.48
CA TRP A 38 2.54 6.82 -5.00
C TRP A 38 2.08 8.25 -5.34
N PRO A 39 1.59 8.51 -6.57
CA PRO A 39 1.56 7.58 -7.71
C PRO A 39 2.96 7.11 -8.12
N ALA A 40 3.06 6.03 -8.90
CA ALA A 40 4.35 5.40 -9.22
C ALA A 40 5.39 6.35 -9.85
N GLU A 41 4.92 7.34 -10.61
CA GLU A 41 5.72 8.38 -11.28
C GLU A 41 6.15 9.54 -10.34
N SER A 42 5.78 9.49 -9.05
CA SER A 42 6.16 10.54 -8.09
C SER A 42 7.68 10.59 -7.93
N ASP A 43 8.24 11.81 -7.92
CA ASP A 43 9.67 12.06 -7.66
C ASP A 43 10.04 11.85 -6.18
N SER A 44 9.07 11.98 -5.28
CA SER A 44 9.26 11.83 -3.83
C SER A 44 8.53 10.61 -3.29
N TYR A 45 9.19 9.89 -2.39
CA TYR A 45 8.56 8.80 -1.65
C TYR A 45 7.58 9.38 -0.63
N ILE A 46 6.46 8.70 -0.43
CA ILE A 46 5.45 9.06 0.57
C ILE A 46 5.63 8.30 1.88
N GLN A 47 6.31 7.15 1.82
CA GLN A 47 6.58 6.31 2.97
C GLN A 47 7.93 5.62 2.82
N TYR A 48 8.68 5.62 3.92
CA TYR A 48 9.83 4.75 4.08
C TYR A 48 9.46 3.59 5.01
N CYS A 49 9.72 2.36 4.58
CA CYS A 49 9.45 1.13 5.33
C CYS A 49 10.77 0.44 5.67
N TYR A 50 11.12 0.35 6.95
CA TYR A 50 12.43 -0.16 7.39
C TYR A 50 12.59 -1.70 7.31
N SER A 51 11.51 -2.43 7.00
CA SER A 51 11.53 -3.88 6.77
C SER A 51 10.40 -4.31 5.82
N ILE A 52 10.45 -5.55 5.33
CA ILE A 52 9.40 -6.10 4.45
C ILE A 52 8.09 -6.33 5.19
N GLU A 53 8.17 -6.71 6.47
CA GLU A 53 7.01 -6.88 7.36
C GLU A 53 6.32 -5.54 7.63
N TYR A 54 7.10 -4.48 7.82
CA TYR A 54 6.56 -3.14 7.97
C TYR A 54 5.89 -2.65 6.68
N LEU A 55 6.49 -2.93 5.52
CA LEU A 55 5.89 -2.63 4.22
C LEU A 55 4.55 -3.37 4.02
N ASP A 56 4.50 -4.66 4.35
CA ASP A 56 3.26 -5.45 4.28
C ASP A 56 2.17 -4.87 5.19
N GLY A 57 2.52 -4.56 6.44
CA GLY A 57 1.61 -3.95 7.41
C GLY A 57 1.10 -2.59 6.97
N TRP A 58 1.96 -1.76 6.36
CA TRP A 58 1.57 -0.46 5.82
C TRP A 58 0.57 -0.61 4.66
N LEU A 59 0.85 -1.51 3.69
CA LEU A 59 -0.07 -1.80 2.58
C LEU A 59 -1.43 -2.28 3.09
N TYR A 60 -1.42 -3.20 4.05
CA TYR A 60 -2.64 -3.71 4.69
C TYR A 60 -3.43 -2.57 5.35
N GLY A 61 -2.77 -1.68 6.11
CA GLY A 61 -3.39 -0.53 6.76
C GLY A 61 -4.10 0.40 5.78
N CYS A 62 -3.47 0.73 4.65
CA CYS A 62 -4.07 1.54 3.59
C CYS A 62 -5.36 0.88 3.04
N VAL A 63 -5.27 -0.41 2.67
CA VAL A 63 -6.41 -1.15 2.11
C VAL A 63 -7.58 -1.22 3.09
N GLN A 64 -7.30 -1.53 4.37
CA GLN A 64 -8.33 -1.56 5.41
C GLN A 64 -8.98 -0.19 5.63
N GLY A 65 -8.18 0.88 5.62
CA GLY A 65 -8.67 2.25 5.73
C GLY A 65 -9.69 2.58 4.62
N LYS A 66 -9.36 2.30 3.36
CA LYS A 66 -10.27 2.55 2.24
C LYS A 66 -11.50 1.66 2.25
N LEU A 67 -11.36 0.39 2.64
CA LEU A 67 -12.49 -0.51 2.76
C LEU A 67 -13.48 0.02 3.82
N ARG A 68 -12.99 0.47 4.97
CA ARG A 68 -13.81 1.11 6.00
C ARG A 68 -14.53 2.34 5.47
N MET A 69 -13.83 3.24 4.76
CA MET A 69 -14.47 4.41 4.14
C MET A 69 -15.59 4.01 3.17
N LYS A 70 -15.36 3.05 2.26
CA LYS A 70 -16.39 2.57 1.33
C LYS A 70 -17.62 2.01 2.05
N PHE A 71 -17.43 1.27 3.15
CA PHE A 71 -18.54 0.78 3.96
C PHE A 71 -19.30 1.90 4.67
N THR A 72 -18.60 2.91 5.17
CA THR A 72 -19.24 4.10 5.77
C THR A 72 -20.04 4.87 4.73
N GLU A 73 -19.44 5.20 3.57
CA GLU A 73 -20.12 5.89 2.46
C GLU A 73 -21.38 5.12 2.02
N LYS A 74 -21.28 3.79 1.84
CA LYS A 74 -22.43 2.97 1.45
C LYS A 74 -23.53 2.97 2.50
N ARG A 75 -23.19 2.88 3.79
CA ARG A 75 -24.16 2.96 4.89
C ARG A 75 -24.81 4.33 4.98
N GLU A 76 -24.06 5.41 4.77
CA GLU A 76 -24.61 6.76 4.74
C GLU A 76 -25.58 6.94 3.56
N CYS A 77 -25.23 6.45 2.36
CA CYS A 77 -26.17 6.41 1.23
C CYS A 77 -27.42 5.57 1.49
N GLU A 78 -27.32 4.44 2.19
CA GLU A 78 -28.49 3.59 2.52
C GLU A 78 -29.43 4.25 3.56
N LEU A 79 -28.88 5.05 4.48
CA LEU A 79 -29.63 5.68 5.56
C LEU A 79 -30.22 7.05 5.19
N TYR A 80 -29.55 7.79 4.30
CA TYR A 80 -29.87 9.18 4.00
C TYR A 80 -30.08 9.48 2.50
N GLY A 81 -29.92 8.47 1.63
CA GLY A 81 -30.13 8.56 0.18
C GLY A 81 -31.54 8.20 -0.26
#